data_AF-A0A7X6T661-F1
#
_entry.id   AF-A0A7X6T661-F1
#
_cell.length_a   1.000
_cell.length_b   1.000
_cell.length_c   1.000
_cell.angle_alpha   90.00
_cell.angle_beta   90.00
_cell.angle_gamma   90.00
#
_symmetry.space_group_name_H-M   'P 1'
#
loop_
_entity.id
_entity.type
_entity.pdbx_description
1 polymer ?
#
loop_
_entity_poly.entity_id
_entity_poly.type
_entity_poly.pdbx_seq_one_letter_code
_entity_poly.pdbx_strand_id
1 'polypeptide(L)'
;MNNERYSMIRLFETFLEALSRLVDQDDHLFSLSRNSIAISHRLAQHLEEVMFGELPVREPEGFVVDLAYPLQERSLNPDILIHNRSGQADERLMGIVCRSRYLTTQELLKLHALKSRLTLAIAFLPGKDYFLIYRSDESILDYYHFYKEAKHCHLLRRRHISEIDESDRQQLRLAISRRAGQSR
;
A
#
# COMPACT_ATOMS: atom_id res chain seq x y z
N MET A 1 -12.07 16.10 -12.24
CA MET A 1 -12.82 15.89 -10.98
C MET A 1 -13.57 14.56 -10.89
N ASN A 2 -14.70 14.31 -11.59
CA ASN A 2 -15.38 13.00 -11.46
C ASN A 2 -14.53 11.83 -12.01
N ASN A 3 -13.89 12.00 -13.16
CA ASN A 3 -13.11 10.94 -13.82
C ASN A 3 -11.87 10.51 -12.99
N GLU A 4 -11.16 11.46 -12.37
CA GLU A 4 -9.99 11.17 -11.52
C GLU A 4 -10.37 10.40 -10.27
N ARG A 5 -11.49 10.77 -9.63
CA ARG A 5 -11.99 10.05 -8.44
C ARG A 5 -12.35 8.61 -8.80
N TYR A 6 -13.04 8.39 -9.92
CA TYR A 6 -13.35 7.03 -10.39
C TYR A 6 -12.09 6.25 -10.77
N SER A 7 -11.10 6.89 -11.39
CA SER A 7 -9.81 6.26 -11.71
C SER A 7 -9.06 5.85 -10.44
N MET A 8 -9.06 6.68 -9.40
CA MET A 8 -8.39 6.39 -8.14
C MET A 8 -9.09 5.28 -7.35
N ILE A 9 -10.43 5.26 -7.36
CA ILE A 9 -11.22 4.17 -6.78
C ILE A 9 -10.86 2.86 -7.46
N ARG A 10 -10.84 2.82 -8.80
CA ARG A 10 -10.46 1.63 -9.58
C ARG A 10 -9.05 1.16 -9.27
N LEU A 11 -8.07 2.07 -9.22
CA LEU A 11 -6.68 1.70 -8.87
C LEU A 11 -6.60 1.08 -7.45
N PHE A 12 -7.36 1.61 -6.50
CA PHE A 12 -7.41 1.06 -5.15
C PHE A 12 -8.12 -0.30 -5.10
N GLU A 13 -9.21 -0.48 -5.83
CA GLU A 13 -9.90 -1.76 -5.98
C GLU A 13 -9.00 -2.81 -6.63
N THR A 14 -8.27 -2.46 -7.70
CA THR A 14 -7.27 -3.32 -8.34
C THR A 14 -6.19 -3.73 -7.34
N PHE A 15 -5.71 -2.80 -6.51
CA PHE A 15 -4.76 -3.13 -5.45
C PHE A 15 -5.34 -4.13 -4.42
N LEU A 16 -6.59 -3.92 -3.99
CA LEU A 16 -7.24 -4.83 -3.03
C LEU A 16 -7.49 -6.22 -3.62
N GLU A 17 -7.83 -6.31 -4.90
CA GLU A 17 -7.97 -7.58 -5.62
C GLU A 17 -6.62 -8.32 -5.69
N ALA A 18 -5.55 -7.64 -6.11
CA ALA A 18 -4.21 -8.23 -6.14
C ALA A 18 -3.74 -8.68 -4.74
N LEU A 19 -4.06 -7.89 -3.70
CA LEU A 19 -3.78 -8.25 -2.32
C LEU A 19 -4.60 -9.47 -1.86
N SER A 20 -5.84 -9.60 -2.31
CA SER A 20 -6.68 -10.77 -2.01
C SER A 20 -6.08 -12.04 -2.62
N ARG A 21 -5.67 -11.99 -3.90
CA ARG A 21 -4.98 -13.09 -4.59
C ARG A 21 -3.68 -13.47 -3.89
N LEU A 22 -2.88 -12.50 -3.44
CA LEU A 22 -1.68 -12.75 -2.65
C LEU A 22 -2.01 -13.54 -1.37
N VAL A 23 -3.09 -13.20 -0.67
CA VAL A 23 -3.46 -13.93 0.55
C VAL A 23 -3.98 -15.32 0.25
N ASP A 24 -4.70 -15.52 -0.86
CA ASP A 24 -5.26 -16.84 -1.19
C ASP A 24 -4.23 -17.81 -1.77
N GLN A 25 -3.25 -17.29 -2.53
CA GLN A 25 -2.33 -18.13 -3.31
C GLN A 25 -0.93 -18.21 -2.69
N ASP A 26 -0.54 -17.21 -1.88
CA ASP A 26 0.82 -17.05 -1.37
C ASP A 26 0.87 -16.87 0.16
N ASP A 27 -0.11 -17.42 0.88
CA ASP A 27 -0.26 -17.29 2.33
C ASP A 27 0.99 -17.73 3.12
N HIS A 28 1.67 -18.77 2.64
CA HIS A 28 2.89 -19.31 3.23
C HIS A 28 4.00 -18.27 3.33
N LEU A 29 4.03 -17.26 2.44
CA LEU A 29 5.02 -16.18 2.49
C LEU A 29 4.92 -15.36 3.78
N PHE A 30 3.72 -15.22 4.37
CA PHE A 30 3.53 -14.48 5.61
C PHE A 30 4.12 -15.20 6.83
N SER A 31 4.42 -16.50 6.73
CA SER A 31 5.08 -17.27 7.78
C SER A 31 6.61 -17.14 7.76
N LEU A 32 7.19 -16.69 6.66
CA LEU A 32 8.64 -16.65 6.47
C LEU A 32 9.28 -15.45 7.19
N SER A 33 10.45 -15.68 7.79
CA SER A 33 11.29 -14.59 8.28
C SER A 33 11.90 -13.82 7.10
N ARG A 34 11.91 -12.47 7.15
CA ARG A 34 12.47 -11.59 6.10
C ARG A 34 11.84 -11.82 4.72
N ASN A 35 10.51 -11.80 4.67
CA ASN A 35 9.70 -12.09 3.49
C ASN A 35 9.36 -10.89 2.59
N SER A 36 9.82 -9.68 2.93
CA SER A 36 9.36 -8.46 2.25
C SER A 36 9.59 -8.46 0.74
N ILE A 37 10.74 -8.96 0.28
CA ILE A 37 11.05 -9.04 -1.16
C ILE A 37 10.14 -10.05 -1.87
N ALA A 38 9.98 -11.24 -1.29
CA ALA A 38 9.12 -12.27 -1.87
C ALA A 38 7.65 -11.82 -1.94
N ILE A 39 7.16 -11.18 -0.88
CA ILE A 39 5.83 -10.60 -0.83
C ILE A 39 5.68 -9.48 -1.88
N SER A 40 6.63 -8.54 -1.95
CA SER A 40 6.57 -7.47 -2.96
C SER A 40 6.58 -8.01 -4.38
N HIS A 41 7.41 -9.02 -4.65
CA HIS A 41 7.46 -9.66 -5.96
C HIS A 41 6.13 -10.33 -6.33
N ARG A 42 5.56 -11.15 -5.44
CA ARG A 42 4.28 -11.82 -5.72
C ARG A 42 3.13 -10.84 -5.80
N LEU A 43 3.11 -9.80 -4.97
CA LEU A 43 2.12 -8.74 -5.08
C LEU A 43 2.22 -7.99 -6.40
N ALA A 44 3.44 -7.69 -6.88
CA ALA A 44 3.67 -7.06 -8.17
C ALA A 44 3.15 -7.92 -9.32
N GLN A 45 3.38 -9.24 -9.27
CA GLN A 45 2.86 -10.16 -10.26
C GLN A 45 1.32 -10.19 -10.26
N HIS A 46 0.68 -10.29 -9.09
CA HIS A 46 -0.79 -10.22 -9.00
C HIS A 46 -1.34 -8.89 -9.51
N LEU A 47 -0.64 -7.78 -9.26
CA LEU A 47 -1.00 -6.46 -9.79
C LEU A 47 -0.91 -6.43 -11.32
N GLU A 48 0.17 -6.96 -11.88
CA GLU A 48 0.36 -7.06 -13.34
C GLU A 48 -0.77 -7.89 -13.98
N GLU A 49 -1.09 -9.05 -13.41
CA GLU A 49 -2.15 -9.93 -13.87
C GLU A 49 -3.54 -9.26 -13.77
N VAL A 50 -3.85 -8.59 -12.66
CA VAL A 50 -5.16 -7.92 -12.46
C VAL A 50 -5.28 -6.68 -13.37
N MET A 51 -4.19 -5.95 -13.60
CA MET A 51 -4.22 -4.73 -14.42
C MET A 51 -4.21 -5.03 -15.92
N PHE A 52 -3.52 -6.08 -16.36
CA PHE A 52 -3.24 -6.30 -17.78
C PHE A 52 -3.67 -7.68 -18.31
N GLY A 53 -4.03 -8.63 -17.43
CA GLY A 53 -4.21 -10.05 -17.80
C GLY A 53 -5.55 -10.44 -18.43
N GLU A 54 -6.62 -9.63 -18.34
CA GLU A 54 -7.97 -10.07 -18.74
C GLU A 54 -8.72 -9.22 -19.80
N LEU A 55 -8.07 -8.33 -20.55
CA LEU A 55 -8.74 -7.60 -21.64
C LEU A 55 -7.89 -7.48 -22.93
N PRO A 56 -8.45 -7.79 -24.13
CA PRO A 56 -7.89 -7.37 -25.41
C PRO A 56 -8.24 -5.90 -25.71
N VAL A 57 -8.15 -5.04 -24.70
CA VAL A 57 -8.45 -3.61 -24.81
C VAL A 57 -7.12 -2.91 -24.63
N ARG A 58 -6.48 -2.62 -25.77
CA ARG A 58 -5.33 -1.72 -25.95
C ARG A 58 -4.50 -1.60 -24.68
N GLU A 59 -3.43 -2.41 -24.59
CA GLU A 59 -2.35 -2.15 -23.63
C GLU A 59 -2.22 -0.64 -23.46
N PRO A 60 -2.44 -0.08 -22.26
CA PRO A 60 -2.20 1.35 -22.08
C PRO A 60 -0.70 1.53 -22.36
N GLU A 61 -0.41 2.07 -23.55
CA GLU A 61 0.89 1.94 -24.19
C GLU A 61 2.01 2.35 -23.22
N GLY A 62 2.89 1.40 -22.90
CA GLY A 62 4.10 1.64 -22.14
C GLY A 62 4.00 1.57 -20.61
N PHE A 63 2.87 1.20 -20.01
CA PHE A 63 2.82 0.93 -18.56
C PHE A 63 3.50 -0.39 -18.20
N VAL A 64 4.29 -0.38 -17.14
CA VAL A 64 4.96 -1.54 -16.59
C VAL A 64 4.85 -1.58 -15.07
N VAL A 65 5.11 -2.75 -14.49
CA VAL A 65 5.29 -2.94 -13.04
C VAL A 65 6.77 -3.16 -12.73
N ASP A 66 7.39 -2.21 -12.05
CA ASP A 66 8.79 -2.28 -11.65
C ASP A 66 8.94 -2.51 -10.14
N LEU A 67 9.92 -3.33 -9.79
CA LEU A 67 10.32 -3.58 -8.41
C LEU A 67 11.50 -2.71 -8.00
N ALA A 68 11.50 -2.28 -6.74
CA ALA A 68 12.61 -1.53 -6.12
C ALA A 68 13.08 -0.33 -6.94
N TYR A 69 12.13 0.40 -7.55
CA TYR A 69 12.43 1.52 -8.44
C TYR A 69 13.09 2.68 -7.65
N PRO A 70 14.34 3.06 -7.96
CA PRO A 70 15.02 4.12 -7.23
C PRO A 70 14.46 5.48 -7.62
N LEU A 71 13.92 6.21 -6.65
CA LEU A 71 13.56 7.60 -6.83
C LEU A 71 14.72 8.50 -6.38
N GLN A 72 14.79 9.72 -6.93
CA GLN A 72 15.84 10.68 -6.59
C GLN A 72 15.89 11.00 -5.08
N GLU A 73 17.06 11.48 -4.63
CA GLU A 73 17.47 11.58 -3.22
C GLU A 73 16.40 12.18 -2.29
N ARG A 74 16.24 11.56 -1.11
CA ARG A 74 15.35 11.91 0.03
C ARG A 74 13.92 11.35 0.00
N SER A 75 13.53 10.63 -1.04
CA SER A 75 12.26 9.91 -1.08
C SER A 75 12.38 8.48 -0.53
N LEU A 76 11.26 7.94 -0.03
CA LEU A 76 11.15 6.51 0.26
C LEU A 76 11.07 5.80 -1.09
N ASN A 77 11.96 4.86 -1.40
CA ASN A 77 11.83 4.13 -2.66
C ASN A 77 10.60 3.21 -2.57
N PRO A 78 9.71 3.20 -3.59
CA PRO A 78 8.64 2.24 -3.66
C PRO A 78 9.23 0.85 -3.87
N ASP A 79 8.66 -0.14 -3.18
CA ASP A 79 8.99 -1.54 -3.41
C ASP A 79 8.37 -2.04 -4.73
N ILE A 80 7.22 -1.46 -5.12
CA ILE A 80 6.52 -1.69 -6.39
C ILE A 80 6.09 -0.35 -6.98
N LEU A 81 6.41 -0.10 -8.25
CA LEU A 81 6.00 1.10 -8.99
C LEU A 81 5.32 0.71 -10.30
N ILE A 82 4.12 1.24 -10.54
CA ILE A 82 3.40 1.12 -11.80
C ILE A 82 3.46 2.47 -12.51
N HIS A 83 4.13 2.52 -13.66
CA HIS A 83 4.43 3.77 -14.35
C HIS A 83 4.60 3.59 -15.85
N ASN A 84 4.49 4.69 -16.59
CA ASN A 84 4.66 4.71 -18.04
C ASN A 84 6.12 4.96 -18.44
N ARG A 85 6.70 4.06 -19.23
CA ARG A 85 8.06 4.18 -19.77
C ARG A 85 8.14 4.86 -21.15
N SER A 86 7.01 5.14 -21.81
CA SER A 86 6.94 5.60 -23.22
C SER A 86 7.32 7.07 -23.48
N GLY A 87 7.84 7.79 -22.48
CA GLY A 87 8.72 8.94 -22.73
C GLY A 87 8.09 10.34 -22.86
N GLN A 88 6.79 10.56 -22.57
CA GLN A 88 6.21 11.92 -22.59
C GLN A 88 5.87 12.54 -21.24
N ALA A 89 5.80 11.77 -20.16
CA ALA A 89 5.77 12.24 -18.78
C ALA A 89 6.10 11.06 -17.85
N ASP A 90 6.74 11.32 -16.72
CA ASP A 90 6.95 10.33 -15.64
C ASP A 90 5.60 10.10 -14.92
N GLU A 91 4.67 9.45 -15.64
CA GLU A 91 3.33 9.16 -15.16
C GLU A 91 3.37 7.92 -14.27
N ARG A 92 3.25 8.15 -12.96
CA ARG A 92 3.24 7.11 -11.94
C ARG A 92 1.81 6.86 -11.47
N LEU A 93 1.24 5.72 -11.86
CA LEU A 93 -0.11 5.33 -11.45
C LEU A 93 -0.14 4.91 -9.98
N MET A 94 0.79 4.05 -9.59
CA MET A 94 0.75 3.43 -8.27
C MET A 94 2.15 3.23 -7.71
N GLY A 95 2.40 3.73 -6.50
CA GLY A 95 3.61 3.47 -5.74
C GLY A 95 3.25 2.75 -4.45
N ILE A 96 3.85 1.58 -4.22
CA ILE A 96 3.56 0.74 -3.05
C ILE A 96 4.85 0.50 -2.26
N VAL A 97 4.75 0.69 -0.96
CA VAL A 97 5.81 0.42 0.00
C VAL A 97 5.41 -0.74 0.92
N CYS A 98 6.20 -1.80 0.94
CA CYS A 98 5.93 -3.01 1.71
C CYS A 98 6.81 -3.03 2.97
N ARG A 99 6.21 -3.16 4.15
CA ARG A 99 6.92 -3.21 5.44
C ARG A 99 6.47 -4.41 6.26
N SER A 100 7.38 -4.97 7.06
CA SER A 100 7.08 -6.00 8.06
C SER A 100 6.71 -5.42 9.43
N ARG A 101 6.66 -4.09 9.53
CA ARG A 101 6.35 -3.32 10.74
C ARG A 101 5.51 -2.11 10.39
N TYR A 102 4.94 -1.49 11.42
CA TYR A 102 4.34 -0.16 11.29
C TYR A 102 5.36 0.83 10.71
N LEU A 103 4.88 1.72 9.85
CA LEU A 103 5.69 2.84 9.36
C LEU A 103 5.95 3.82 10.51
N THR A 104 7.16 4.37 10.55
CA THR A 104 7.49 5.49 11.43
C THR A 104 6.88 6.79 10.90
N THR A 105 6.79 7.82 11.74
CA THR A 105 6.43 9.19 11.34
C THR A 105 7.26 9.66 10.14
N GLN A 106 8.57 9.43 10.15
CA GLN A 106 9.45 9.82 9.05
C GLN A 106 9.16 9.04 7.76
N GLU A 107 8.85 7.74 7.85
CA GLU A 107 8.44 6.95 6.68
C GLU A 107 7.12 7.43 6.10
N LEU A 108 6.17 7.90 6.93
CA LEU A 108 4.90 8.44 6.47
C LEU A 108 5.04 9.79 5.76
N LEU A 109 5.88 10.68 6.28
CA LEU A 109 6.21 11.94 5.60
C LEU A 109 6.88 11.68 4.24
N LYS A 110 7.78 10.69 4.18
CA LYS A 110 8.43 10.29 2.92
C LYS A 110 7.50 9.55 1.97
N LEU A 111 6.55 8.78 2.49
CA LEU A 111 5.53 8.09 1.70
C LEU A 111 4.72 9.13 0.90
N HIS A 112 4.26 10.19 1.56
CA HIS A 112 3.54 11.28 0.92
C HIS A 112 4.32 11.94 -0.22
N ALA A 113 5.66 12.00 -0.13
CA ALA A 113 6.51 12.58 -1.15
C ALA A 113 6.65 11.72 -2.44
N LEU A 114 6.10 10.49 -2.50
CA LEU A 114 6.17 9.61 -3.67
C LEU A 114 5.41 10.15 -4.90
N LYS A 115 4.41 11.02 -4.69
CA LYS A 115 3.65 11.72 -5.74
C LYS A 115 3.17 10.83 -6.90
N SER A 116 2.75 9.60 -6.60
CA SER A 116 2.02 8.76 -7.56
C SER A 116 0.52 9.07 -7.49
N ARG A 117 -0.26 8.75 -8.53
CA ARG A 117 -1.73 8.94 -8.47
C ARG A 117 -2.36 8.18 -7.31
N LEU A 118 -1.87 6.98 -7.03
CA LEU A 118 -2.18 6.22 -5.84
C LEU A 118 -0.89 5.88 -5.10
N THR A 119 -0.74 6.40 -3.88
CA THR A 119 0.41 6.12 -3.03
C THR A 119 -0.01 5.31 -1.82
N LEU A 120 0.59 4.14 -1.68
CA LEU A 120 0.27 3.15 -0.65
C LEU A 120 1.51 2.72 0.11
N ALA A 121 1.34 2.46 1.40
CA ALA A 121 2.18 1.52 2.11
C ALA A 121 1.33 0.41 2.71
N ILE A 122 1.90 -0.77 2.87
CA ILE A 122 1.27 -1.90 3.53
C ILE A 122 2.23 -2.48 4.58
N ALA A 123 1.71 -2.66 5.79
CA ALA A 123 2.41 -3.34 6.86
C ALA A 123 1.87 -4.77 7.03
N PHE A 124 2.71 -5.74 6.67
CA PHE A 124 2.50 -7.17 6.87
C PHE A 124 2.89 -7.56 8.31
N LEU A 125 2.00 -7.25 9.25
CA LEU A 125 2.26 -7.43 10.68
C LEU A 125 2.14 -8.91 11.08
N PRO A 126 3.21 -9.53 11.63
CA PRO A 126 3.15 -10.92 12.08
C PRO A 126 2.09 -11.12 13.17
N GLY A 127 1.35 -12.23 13.09
CA GLY A 127 0.34 -12.61 14.08
C GLY A 127 -0.92 -11.73 14.12
N LYS A 128 -1.08 -10.78 13.20
CA LYS A 128 -2.36 -10.06 13.00
C LYS A 128 -3.21 -10.77 11.96
N ASP A 129 -4.53 -10.71 12.15
CA ASP A 129 -5.57 -11.16 11.22
C ASP A 129 -5.85 -10.15 10.10
N TYR A 130 -5.19 -9.00 10.13
CA TYR A 130 -5.27 -7.95 9.11
C TYR A 130 -3.89 -7.49 8.63
N PHE A 131 -3.87 -6.82 7.47
CA PHE A 131 -2.80 -5.93 7.05
C PHE A 131 -3.21 -4.48 7.26
N LEU A 132 -2.26 -3.65 7.68
CA LEU A 132 -2.50 -2.22 7.80
C LEU A 132 -2.04 -1.52 6.52
N ILE A 133 -2.98 -0.89 5.82
CA ILE A 133 -2.72 -0.12 4.62
C ILE A 133 -2.73 1.35 4.98
N TYR A 134 -1.71 2.07 4.52
CA TYR A 134 -1.60 3.52 4.58
C TYR A 134 -1.81 4.04 3.16
N ARG A 135 -2.84 4.84 2.95
CA ARG A 135 -3.06 5.52 1.69
C ARG A 135 -2.77 7.00 1.87
N SER A 136 -1.77 7.49 1.16
CA SER A 136 -1.48 8.92 1.13
C SER A 136 -2.15 9.58 -0.08
N ASP A 137 -2.73 10.74 0.18
CA ASP A 137 -3.21 11.70 -0.81
C ASP A 137 -2.47 13.04 -0.60
N GLU A 138 -2.89 14.12 -1.28
CA GLU A 138 -2.27 15.47 -1.25
C GLU A 138 -2.13 16.07 0.15
N SER A 139 -3.06 15.78 1.06
CA SER A 139 -3.00 16.33 2.42
C SER A 139 -3.48 15.36 3.49
N ILE A 140 -3.91 14.16 3.08
CA ILE A 140 -4.59 13.19 3.92
C ILE A 140 -3.82 11.88 3.94
N LEU A 141 -3.78 11.27 5.11
CA LEU A 141 -3.35 9.91 5.32
C LEU A 141 -4.52 9.08 5.86
N ASP A 142 -4.96 8.12 5.07
CA ASP A 142 -5.97 7.14 5.45
C ASP A 142 -5.32 5.85 5.91
N TYR A 143 -5.88 5.25 6.96
CA TYR A 143 -5.47 3.98 7.54
C TYR A 143 -6.58 2.97 7.32
N TYR A 144 -6.29 1.86 6.66
CA TYR A 144 -7.25 0.79 6.44
C TYR A 144 -6.78 -0.53 7.06
N HIS A 145 -7.71 -1.29 7.59
CA HIS A 145 -7.50 -2.72 7.87
C HIS A 145 -8.00 -3.53 6.69
N PHE A 146 -7.11 -4.31 6.08
CA PHE A 146 -7.49 -5.38 5.17
C PHE A 146 -7.50 -6.70 5.94
N TYR A 147 -8.68 -7.25 6.20
CA TYR A 147 -8.83 -8.50 6.94
C TYR A 147 -8.53 -9.70 6.04
N LYS A 148 -7.60 -10.55 6.46
CA LYS A 148 -7.03 -11.64 5.63
C LYS A 148 -8.05 -12.71 5.25
N GLU A 149 -8.94 -13.05 6.16
CA GLU A 149 -9.98 -14.07 5.94
C GLU A 149 -11.15 -13.50 5.13
N ALA A 150 -11.68 -12.35 5.57
CA ALA A 150 -12.86 -11.74 4.95
C ALA A 150 -12.57 -11.03 3.62
N LYS A 151 -11.29 -10.80 3.28
CA LYS A 151 -10.84 -9.99 2.14
C LYS A 151 -11.46 -8.60 2.05
N HIS A 152 -11.91 -8.09 3.20
CA HIS A 152 -12.60 -6.81 3.28
C HIS A 152 -11.66 -5.74 3.81
N CYS A 153 -11.76 -4.55 3.20
CA CYS A 153 -10.99 -3.38 3.57
C CYS A 153 -11.88 -2.38 4.33
N HIS A 154 -11.49 -2.05 5.56
CA HIS A 154 -12.22 -1.12 6.43
C HIS A 154 -11.38 0.11 6.76
N LEU A 155 -11.93 1.32 6.55
CA LEU A 155 -11.29 2.57 6.93
C LEU A 155 -11.29 2.72 8.46
N LEU A 156 -10.11 2.65 9.07
CA LEU A 156 -9.91 2.78 10.51
C LEU A 156 -9.84 4.24 10.96
N ARG A 157 -9.05 5.05 10.25
CA ARG A 157 -8.77 6.44 10.62
C ARG A 157 -8.38 7.26 9.40
N ARG A 158 -8.70 8.54 9.45
CA ARG A 158 -8.24 9.58 8.53
C ARG A 158 -7.51 10.65 9.32
N ARG A 159 -6.38 11.15 8.81
CA ARG A 159 -5.60 12.23 9.43
C ARG A 159 -5.11 13.21 8.40
N HIS A 160 -4.94 14.47 8.79
CA HIS A 160 -4.26 15.44 7.95
C HIS A 160 -2.75 15.30 8.13
N ILE A 161 -1.97 15.42 7.06
CA ILE A 161 -0.52 15.21 7.12
C ILE A 161 0.18 16.26 7.99
N SER A 162 -0.35 17.47 8.05
CA SER A 162 0.14 18.55 8.92
C SER A 162 0.01 18.24 10.41
N GLU A 163 -0.81 17.25 10.78
CA GLU A 163 -0.98 16.80 12.17
C GLU A 163 0.02 15.70 12.56
N ILE A 164 0.86 15.24 11.61
CA ILE A 164 1.88 14.22 11.85
C ILE A 164 3.12 14.92 12.39
N ASP A 165 3.27 14.91 13.72
CA ASP A 165 4.44 15.42 14.43
C ASP A 165 5.42 14.27 14.79
N GLU A 166 6.72 14.55 14.86
CA GLU A 166 7.73 13.59 15.31
C GLU A 166 7.51 13.15 16.76
N SER A 167 6.82 13.97 17.56
CA SER A 167 6.40 13.64 18.93
C SER A 167 5.21 12.69 19.02
N ASP A 168 4.59 12.35 17.89
CA ASP A 168 3.27 11.76 17.84
C ASP A 168 3.26 10.24 18.14
N ARG A 169 3.21 9.92 19.43
CA ARG A 169 3.05 8.56 19.97
C ARG A 169 1.71 7.90 19.61
N GLN A 170 0.79 8.59 18.93
CA GLN A 170 -0.56 8.09 18.68
C GLN A 170 -0.64 7.02 17.58
N GLN A 171 0.36 6.89 16.71
CA GLN A 171 0.38 5.79 15.73
C GLN A 171 0.44 4.42 16.42
N LEU A 172 1.17 4.33 17.54
CA LEU A 172 1.24 3.13 18.38
C LEU A 172 -0.07 2.86 19.16
N ARG A 173 -0.99 3.83 19.23
CA ARG A 173 -2.28 3.69 19.93
C ARG A 173 -3.40 3.15 19.04
N LEU A 174 -3.15 2.91 17.75
CA LEU A 174 -4.17 2.41 16.82
C LEU A 174 -4.71 1.01 17.16
N ALA A 175 -4.10 0.26 18.09
CA ALA A 175 -4.70 -0.97 18.65
C ALA A 175 -4.02 -1.51 19.95
N ILE A 176 -3.76 -0.67 20.95
CA ILE A 176 -3.59 -1.18 22.32
C ILE A 176 -4.61 -0.52 23.23
N SER A 177 -5.88 -0.85 23.02
CA SER A 177 -6.78 -0.87 24.18
C SER A 177 -6.26 -2.02 25.04
N ARG A 178 -5.45 -1.69 26.06
CA ARG A 178 -5.17 -2.63 27.14
C ARG A 178 -6.54 -3.02 27.67
N ARG A 179 -6.99 -4.25 27.42
CA ARG A 179 -7.96 -4.87 28.31
C ARG A 179 -7.27 -4.86 29.68
N ALA A 180 -7.59 -3.85 30.47
CA ALA A 180 -7.29 -3.80 31.88
C ALA A 180 -7.87 -5.10 32.47
N GLY A 181 -7.04 -5.82 33.21
CA GLY A 181 -7.45 -7.06 33.83
C GLY A 181 -8.73 -6.90 34.62
N GLN A 182 -9.67 -7.80 34.39
CA GLN A 182 -10.50 -8.26 35.48
C GLN A 182 -9.77 -9.45 36.11
N SER A 183 -8.99 -9.14 37.14
CA SER A 183 -8.77 -10.08 38.23
C SER A 183 -10.05 -10.11 39.05
N ARG A 184 -10.69 -11.27 39.12
CA ARG A 184 -11.14 -11.93 40.35
C ARG A 184 -11.45 -13.38 40.04
#